data_AF-A0A1M5T2Q9-F1
#
_entry.id   AF-A0A1M5T2Q9-F1
#
_cell.length_a   1.000
_cell.length_b   1.000
_cell.length_c   1.000
_cell.angle_alpha   90.00
_cell.angle_beta   90.00
_cell.angle_gamma   90.00
#
_symmetry.space_group_name_H-M   'P 1'
#
loop_
_entity.id
_entity.type
_entity.pdbx_description
1 polymer ?
#
loop_
_entity_poly.entity_id
_entity_poly.type
_entity_poly.pdbx_seq_one_letter_code
_entity_poly.pdbx_strand_id
1 'polypeptide(L)'
;MSPARLALRSLLRGSTRSLLAVVLITASLCVLDLYAGHVASERAHMEYEAVIGERLGHLAIVRAPAPGAAPTERMFTPDEAERVIRLAESNAGVALVVPQMRVDGVASTGQRSALFQGQGIVLTAEQSDTTRQLPGKLNSAAPNGIAVGSRDAKSLGLSTGSTLTLTGATLDARARTIEAQVVDIYSGVTARARQPILLPFALSQSLLDTERTERIVVYLSDPQHAEERRLSLAASLRAAGIPAQIKSWQEQSAVYASERSVTDIAFDSVAGMVFAVIAATVAATMSMNALERRREVGTLRVLGMRSSGVFVMFVMEGLWMALAGVALSLVGSGSIAWVINRAALSYAVSPGIGNAPMLVELDFYRMGMAVLTVLAVALLASLVPAFKAARAAIAPALAA
;
A
#
# COMPACT_ATOMS: atom_id res chain seq x y z
N MET A 1 -30.03 -40.08 -3.49
CA MET A 1 -29.33 -39.15 -2.57
C MET A 1 -28.54 -38.17 -3.40
N SER A 2 -28.50 -36.87 -3.05
CA SER A 2 -27.73 -35.89 -3.82
C SER A 2 -26.22 -36.13 -3.66
N PRO A 3 -25.42 -35.97 -4.73
CA PRO A 3 -23.97 -36.19 -4.69
C PRO A 3 -23.26 -35.30 -3.65
N ALA A 4 -23.76 -34.09 -3.42
CA ALA A 4 -23.23 -33.16 -2.41
C ALA A 4 -23.36 -33.70 -0.96
N ARG A 5 -24.45 -34.38 -0.61
CA ARG A 5 -24.63 -34.95 0.75
C ARG A 5 -23.75 -36.17 1.00
N LEU A 6 -23.42 -36.92 -0.06
CA LEU A 6 -22.50 -38.05 0.03
C LEU A 6 -21.05 -37.58 0.22
N ALA A 7 -20.62 -36.54 -0.51
CA ALA A 7 -19.30 -35.93 -0.35
C ALA A 7 -19.10 -35.30 1.05
N LEU A 8 -20.10 -34.63 1.61
CA LEU A 8 -19.99 -34.06 2.96
C LEU A 8 -19.85 -35.15 4.04
N ARG A 9 -20.60 -36.25 3.91
CA ARG A 9 -20.50 -37.39 4.85
C ARG A 9 -19.16 -38.11 4.73
N SER A 10 -18.59 -38.20 3.54
CA SER A 10 -17.29 -38.84 3.33
C SER A 10 -16.14 -38.03 3.93
N LEU A 11 -16.28 -36.69 3.95
CA LEU A 11 -15.38 -35.77 4.61
C LEU A 11 -15.48 -35.82 6.13
N LEU A 12 -16.70 -35.82 6.68
CA LEU A 12 -16.96 -35.89 8.13
C LEU A 12 -16.59 -37.26 8.75
N ARG A 13 -16.59 -38.32 7.93
CA ARG A 13 -16.05 -39.65 8.29
C ARG A 13 -14.60 -39.82 7.82
N GLY A 14 -13.94 -38.72 7.48
CA GLY A 14 -12.69 -38.70 6.72
C GLY A 14 -11.55 -39.47 7.38
N SER A 15 -10.74 -40.08 6.52
CA SER A 15 -9.41 -40.58 6.86
C SER A 15 -8.54 -39.43 7.38
N THR A 16 -7.56 -39.73 8.24
CA THR A 16 -6.57 -38.78 8.78
C THR A 16 -5.96 -37.88 7.69
N ARG A 17 -5.92 -38.34 6.44
CA ARG A 17 -5.43 -37.61 5.26
C ARG A 17 -6.28 -36.43 4.82
N SER A 18 -7.61 -36.56 4.83
CA SER A 18 -8.49 -35.43 4.47
C SER A 18 -8.42 -34.34 5.54
N LEU A 19 -8.25 -34.72 6.81
CA LEU A 19 -8.00 -33.78 7.90
C LEU A 19 -6.65 -33.09 7.73
N LEU A 20 -5.58 -33.82 7.43
CA LEU A 20 -4.27 -33.24 7.13
C LEU A 20 -4.32 -32.28 5.93
N ALA A 21 -5.06 -32.62 4.88
CA ALA A 21 -5.23 -31.74 3.71
C ALA A 21 -5.94 -30.44 4.10
N VAL A 22 -7.02 -30.51 4.86
CA VAL A 22 -7.73 -29.31 5.37
C VAL A 22 -6.82 -28.47 6.25
N VAL A 23 -6.05 -29.07 7.15
CA VAL A 23 -5.09 -28.35 8.01
C VAL A 23 -4.00 -27.67 7.19
N LEU A 24 -3.46 -28.34 6.16
CA LEU A 24 -2.45 -27.76 5.27
C LEU A 24 -3.03 -26.57 4.49
N ILE A 25 -4.22 -26.72 3.90
CA ILE A 25 -4.91 -25.62 3.20
C ILE A 25 -5.14 -24.44 4.17
N THR A 26 -5.60 -24.73 5.39
CA THR A 26 -5.82 -23.75 6.45
C THR A 26 -4.54 -23.00 6.78
N ALA A 27 -3.45 -23.72 7.04
CA ALA A 27 -2.16 -23.12 7.41
C ALA A 27 -1.58 -22.28 6.27
N SER A 28 -1.60 -22.81 5.04
CA SER A 28 -1.07 -22.10 3.87
C SER A 28 -1.84 -20.82 3.57
N LEU A 29 -3.18 -20.87 3.62
CA LEU A 29 -4.01 -19.68 3.41
C LEU A 29 -3.86 -18.68 4.56
N CYS A 30 -3.75 -19.15 5.80
CA CYS A 30 -3.53 -18.29 6.96
C CYS A 30 -2.21 -17.52 6.86
N VAL A 31 -1.14 -18.16 6.38
CA VAL A 31 0.14 -17.48 6.12
C VAL A 31 -0.02 -16.41 5.04
N LEU A 32 -0.74 -16.72 3.96
CA LEU A 32 -0.97 -15.77 2.87
C LEU A 32 -1.81 -14.57 3.32
N ASP A 33 -2.87 -14.80 4.10
CA ASP A 33 -3.75 -13.74 4.64
C ASP A 33 -2.99 -12.83 5.61
N LEU A 34 -2.18 -13.41 6.51
CA LEU A 34 -1.36 -12.64 7.44
C LEU A 34 -0.28 -11.82 6.70
N TYR A 35 0.34 -12.40 5.68
CA TYR A 35 1.32 -11.69 4.86
C TYR A 35 0.67 -10.55 4.06
N ALA A 36 -0.52 -10.78 3.48
CA ALA A 36 -1.29 -9.75 2.80
C ALA A 36 -1.64 -8.59 3.76
N GLY A 37 -2.04 -8.91 4.99
CA GLY A 37 -2.39 -7.90 5.99
C GLY A 37 -1.19 -7.12 6.53
N HIS A 38 -0.02 -7.76 6.63
CA HIS A 38 1.22 -7.07 6.94
C HIS A 38 1.60 -6.08 5.83
N VAL A 39 1.54 -6.52 4.56
CA VAL A 39 1.79 -5.66 3.40
C VAL A 39 0.78 -4.50 3.30
N ALA A 40 -0.47 -4.71 3.72
CA ALA A 40 -1.48 -3.64 3.81
C ALA A 40 -1.12 -2.62 4.89
N SER A 41 -0.71 -3.09 6.07
CA SER A 41 -0.29 -2.21 7.16
C SER A 41 0.98 -1.41 6.82
N GLU A 42 1.99 -2.04 6.20
CA GLU A 42 3.18 -1.33 5.73
C GLU A 42 2.82 -0.24 4.72
N ARG A 43 1.85 -0.50 3.83
CA ARG A 43 1.33 0.52 2.90
C ARG A 43 0.63 1.67 3.60
N ALA A 44 -0.23 1.39 4.57
CA ALA A 44 -0.91 2.43 5.35
C ALA A 44 0.12 3.28 6.12
N HIS A 45 1.17 2.66 6.65
CA HIS A 45 2.26 3.37 7.31
C HIS A 45 3.05 4.25 6.34
N MET A 46 3.41 3.72 5.16
CA MET A 46 4.05 4.49 4.10
C MET A 46 3.18 5.65 3.61
N GLU A 47 1.88 5.44 3.50
CA GLU A 47 0.92 6.49 3.16
C GLU A 47 0.95 7.60 4.21
N TYR A 48 0.83 7.26 5.50
CA TYR A 48 0.92 8.24 6.57
C TYR A 48 2.25 9.02 6.53
N GLU A 49 3.37 8.32 6.36
CA GLU A 49 4.69 8.94 6.27
C GLU A 49 4.80 9.89 5.06
N ALA A 50 4.35 9.48 3.88
CA ALA A 50 4.42 10.26 2.66
C ALA A 50 3.44 11.45 2.66
N VAL A 51 2.18 11.20 3.00
CA VAL A 51 1.10 12.20 2.97
C VAL A 51 1.31 13.26 4.06
N ILE A 52 1.59 12.81 5.28
CA ILE A 52 1.62 13.66 6.46
C ILE A 52 3.06 14.03 6.84
N GLY A 53 3.96 13.06 6.95
CA GLY A 53 5.36 13.30 7.33
C GLY A 53 6.13 14.13 6.30
N GLU A 54 6.09 13.72 5.03
CA GLU A 54 6.74 14.43 3.91
C GLU A 54 5.85 15.52 3.29
N ARG A 55 4.62 15.68 3.81
CA ARG A 55 3.64 16.70 3.38
C ARG A 55 3.33 16.64 1.88
N LEU A 56 3.32 15.45 1.28
CA LEU A 56 2.94 15.28 -0.13
C LEU A 56 1.44 15.42 -0.37
N GLY A 57 0.64 15.37 0.71
CA GLY A 57 -0.82 15.27 0.67
C GLY A 57 -1.29 14.00 -0.04
N HIS A 58 -2.60 13.82 -0.15
CA HIS A 58 -3.16 12.67 -0.84
C HIS A 58 -3.03 12.83 -2.35
N LEU A 59 -3.22 14.07 -2.82
CA LEU A 59 -3.12 14.47 -4.21
C LEU A 59 -2.26 15.74 -4.31
N ALA A 60 -1.54 15.91 -5.40
CA ALA A 60 -0.91 17.16 -5.77
C ALA A 60 -1.32 17.58 -7.17
N ILE A 61 -1.76 18.82 -7.28
CA ILE A 61 -2.06 19.48 -8.54
C ILE A 61 -0.77 20.15 -9.01
N VAL A 62 -0.29 19.71 -10.17
CA VAL A 62 0.89 20.25 -10.83
C VAL A 62 0.49 20.79 -12.19
N ARG A 63 1.18 21.83 -12.68
CA ARG A 63 0.89 22.36 -14.02
C ARG A 63 1.32 21.31 -15.05
N ALA A 64 0.45 21.02 -16.02
CA ALA A 64 0.78 20.13 -17.12
C ALA A 64 1.75 20.87 -18.06
N PRO A 65 3.02 20.43 -18.19
CA PRO A 65 3.97 21.13 -19.03
C PRO A 65 3.66 20.91 -20.51
N ALA A 66 3.87 21.93 -21.34
CA ALA A 66 3.96 21.74 -22.78
C ALA A 66 5.21 20.89 -23.11
N PRO A 67 5.23 20.11 -24.21
CA PRO A 67 6.42 19.38 -24.63
C PRO A 67 7.62 20.34 -24.79
N GLY A 68 8.73 20.06 -24.11
CA GLY A 68 9.92 20.93 -24.13
C GLY A 68 9.84 22.19 -23.24
N ALA A 69 8.77 22.36 -22.45
CA ALA A 69 8.58 23.53 -21.59
C ALA A 69 9.71 23.70 -20.57
N ALA A 70 10.13 24.96 -20.42
CA ALA A 70 11.12 25.38 -19.44
C ALA A 70 10.62 25.07 -18.01
N PRO A 71 11.52 24.86 -17.03
CA PRO A 71 11.14 24.56 -15.65
C PRO A 71 10.17 25.58 -15.02
N THR A 72 10.32 26.87 -15.32
CA THR A 72 9.45 27.97 -14.86
C THR A 72 8.04 27.93 -15.46
N GLU A 73 7.89 27.37 -16.67
CA GLU A 73 6.59 27.11 -17.30
C GLU A 73 5.87 25.90 -16.69
N ARG A 74 6.53 25.16 -15.78
CA ARG A 74 5.89 24.07 -15.03
C ARG A 74 5.27 24.53 -13.71
N MET A 75 5.33 25.83 -13.43
CA MET A 75 4.77 26.44 -12.23
C MET A 75 3.54 27.28 -12.59
N PHE A 76 2.56 27.34 -11.69
CA PHE A 76 1.37 28.17 -11.81
C PHE A 76 1.70 29.63 -11.58
N THR A 77 1.12 30.53 -12.38
CA THR A 77 1.14 31.97 -12.07
C THR A 77 0.31 32.26 -10.80
N PRO A 78 0.48 33.42 -10.14
CA PRO A 78 -0.31 33.77 -8.95
C PRO A 78 -1.83 33.63 -9.18
N ASP A 79 -2.33 34.16 -10.30
CA ASP A 79 -3.76 34.08 -10.65
C ASP A 79 -4.21 32.65 -10.96
N GLU A 80 -3.37 31.84 -11.62
CA GLU A 80 -3.67 30.42 -11.84
C GLU A 80 -3.72 29.66 -10.51
N ALA A 81 -2.75 29.87 -9.63
CA ALA A 81 -2.66 29.20 -8.35
C ALA A 81 -3.88 29.51 -7.48
N GLU A 82 -4.29 30.77 -7.39
CA GLU A 82 -5.46 31.17 -6.61
C GLU A 82 -6.76 30.56 -7.15
N ARG A 83 -6.92 30.51 -8.48
CA ARG A 83 -8.06 29.82 -9.10
C ARG A 83 -8.07 28.32 -8.82
N VAL A 84 -6.92 27.66 -8.90
CA VAL A 84 -6.78 26.23 -8.60
C VAL A 84 -7.11 25.94 -7.14
N ILE A 85 -6.60 26.76 -6.21
CA ILE A 85 -6.85 26.62 -4.77
C ILE A 85 -8.36 26.73 -4.49
N ARG A 86 -9.02 27.80 -4.95
CA ARG A 86 -10.47 27.99 -4.76
C ARG A 86 -11.29 26.83 -5.32
N LEU A 87 -10.93 26.34 -6.51
CA LEU A 87 -11.62 25.24 -7.16
C LEU A 87 -11.43 23.93 -6.40
N ALA A 88 -10.23 23.67 -5.90
CA ALA A 88 -9.95 22.50 -5.06
C ALA A 88 -10.69 22.56 -3.73
N GLU A 89 -10.70 23.71 -3.04
CA GLU A 89 -11.42 23.91 -1.77
C GLU A 89 -12.93 23.76 -1.92
N SER A 90 -13.50 24.15 -3.07
CA SER A 90 -14.93 23.99 -3.36
C SER A 90 -15.38 22.54 -3.59
N ASN A 91 -14.44 21.61 -3.77
CA ASN A 91 -14.77 20.23 -4.09
C ASN A 91 -15.07 19.42 -2.82
N ALA A 92 -16.21 18.72 -2.80
CA ALA A 92 -16.62 17.94 -1.65
C ALA A 92 -15.60 16.84 -1.31
N GLY A 93 -15.24 16.72 -0.03
CA GLY A 93 -14.28 15.73 0.47
C GLY A 93 -12.83 16.20 0.49
N VAL A 94 -12.56 17.46 0.13
CA VAL A 94 -11.27 18.13 0.36
C VAL A 94 -11.24 18.72 1.76
N ALA A 95 -10.24 18.34 2.55
CA ALA A 95 -10.05 18.81 3.92
C ALA A 95 -9.17 20.06 4.00
N LEU A 96 -8.09 20.09 3.20
CA LEU A 96 -7.12 21.17 3.22
C LEU A 96 -6.40 21.28 1.88
N VAL A 97 -6.16 22.50 1.42
CA VAL A 97 -5.37 22.79 0.22
C VAL A 97 -4.19 23.68 0.62
N VAL A 98 -2.98 23.29 0.23
CA VAL A 98 -1.74 23.99 0.62
C VAL A 98 -0.85 24.19 -0.60
N PRO A 99 -0.51 25.44 -0.99
CA PRO A 99 0.50 25.67 -2.00
C PRO A 99 1.88 25.34 -1.43
N GLN A 100 2.71 24.71 -2.26
CA GLN A 100 4.06 24.31 -1.88
C GLN A 100 5.08 24.63 -2.96
N MET A 101 6.31 24.86 -2.53
CA MET A 101 7.47 25.01 -3.40
C MET A 101 8.63 24.20 -2.86
N ARG A 102 9.29 23.42 -3.72
CA ARG A 102 10.55 22.78 -3.38
C ARG A 102 11.70 23.67 -3.80
N VAL A 103 12.66 23.82 -2.91
CA VAL A 103 13.88 24.58 -3.14
C VAL A 103 15.07 23.67 -2.88
N ASP A 104 15.84 23.37 -3.90
CA ASP A 104 17.11 22.66 -3.73
C ASP A 104 18.25 23.68 -3.73
N GLY A 105 19.33 23.42 -2.99
CA GLY A 105 20.43 24.37 -2.92
C GLY A 105 21.57 23.96 -1.99
N VAL A 106 22.41 24.93 -1.62
CA VAL A 106 23.50 24.77 -0.65
C VAL A 106 23.15 25.52 0.62
N ALA A 107 23.27 24.85 1.75
CA ALA A 107 23.12 25.42 3.08
C ALA A 107 24.51 25.53 3.72
N SER A 108 24.86 26.70 4.24
CA SER A 108 26.19 26.98 4.79
C SER A 108 26.12 27.70 6.13
N THR A 109 26.96 27.28 7.07
CA THR A 109 27.20 27.98 8.36
C THR A 109 28.51 28.77 8.35
N GLY A 110 29.11 28.97 7.17
CA GLY A 110 30.44 29.57 6.99
C GLY A 110 31.59 28.59 7.24
N GLN A 111 31.43 27.65 8.18
CA GLN A 111 32.42 26.58 8.43
C GLN A 111 32.05 25.23 7.81
N ARG A 112 30.75 24.95 7.68
CA ARG A 112 30.24 23.70 7.07
C ARG A 112 29.27 24.05 5.98
N SER A 113 29.27 23.26 4.91
CA SER A 113 28.27 23.35 3.84
C SER A 113 27.74 21.97 3.50
N ALA A 114 26.46 21.91 3.15
CA ALA A 114 25.79 20.70 2.67
C ALA A 114 24.76 21.07 1.60
N LEU A 115 24.45 20.13 0.72
CA LEU A 115 23.27 20.25 -0.12
C LEU A 115 22.03 20.14 0.77
N PHE A 116 21.07 21.04 0.59
CA PHE A 116 19.80 20.97 1.27
C PHE A 116 18.65 20.81 0.29
N GLN A 117 17.58 20.26 0.81
CA GLN A 117 16.30 20.27 0.15
C GLN A 117 15.29 20.93 1.06
N GLY A 118 14.68 21.96 0.52
CA GLY A 118 13.75 22.85 1.17
C GLY A 118 12.33 22.60 0.71
N GLN A 119 11.38 22.75 1.62
CA GLN A 119 9.95 22.74 1.32
C GLN A 119 9.32 24.01 1.89
N GLY A 120 8.90 24.88 0.98
CA GLY A 120 8.11 26.07 1.23
C GLY A 120 6.68 25.69 1.58
N ILE A 121 6.23 26.11 2.77
CA ILE A 121 4.87 25.87 3.25
C ILE A 121 4.23 27.18 3.72
N VAL A 122 2.91 27.28 3.56
CA VAL A 122 2.14 28.42 4.07
C VAL A 122 1.82 28.19 5.55
N LEU A 123 2.02 29.25 6.33
CA LEU A 123 1.64 29.32 7.74
C LEU A 123 0.22 29.86 7.85
N THR A 124 -0.79 28.99 7.77
CA THR A 124 -2.18 29.43 7.93
C THR A 124 -2.53 29.50 9.43
N ALA A 125 -3.11 30.61 9.88
CA ALA A 125 -3.54 30.77 11.28
C ALA A 125 -4.61 29.74 11.73
N GLU A 126 -5.36 29.18 10.77
CA GLU A 126 -6.37 28.12 10.98
C GLU A 126 -5.78 26.69 11.12
N GLN A 127 -4.46 26.52 11.06
CA GLN A 127 -3.79 25.22 11.27
C GLN A 127 -3.80 24.73 12.74
N SER A 128 -4.68 25.29 13.59
CA SER A 128 -4.54 25.34 15.04
C SER A 128 -4.82 24.04 15.81
N ASP A 129 -5.35 22.97 15.21
CA ASP A 129 -5.54 21.69 15.93
C ASP A 129 -4.96 20.45 15.23
N THR A 130 -5.17 20.24 13.93
CA THR A 130 -4.68 19.03 13.22
C THR A 130 -3.20 19.09 12.84
N THR A 131 -2.67 20.29 12.56
CA THR A 131 -1.29 20.54 12.13
C THR A 131 -0.33 20.85 13.29
N ARG A 132 -0.86 21.20 14.48
CA ARG A 132 -0.06 21.47 15.69
C ARG A 132 0.81 20.30 16.13
N GLN A 133 0.44 19.08 15.77
CA GLN A 133 1.17 17.86 16.08
C GLN A 133 2.22 17.50 15.03
N LEU A 134 2.27 18.20 13.89
CA LEU A 134 3.28 17.91 12.86
C LEU A 134 4.66 18.44 13.28
N PRO A 135 5.72 17.64 13.05
CA PRO A 135 7.07 18.06 13.40
C PRO A 135 7.57 19.16 12.45
N GLY A 136 8.37 20.09 12.97
CA GLY A 136 8.92 21.22 12.25
C GLY A 136 8.01 22.45 12.28
N LYS A 137 8.10 23.21 13.37
CA LYS A 137 7.33 24.42 13.61
C LYS A 137 8.02 25.62 12.98
N LEU A 138 7.29 26.36 12.16
CA LEU A 138 7.70 27.67 11.71
C LEU A 138 6.99 28.75 12.54
N ASN A 139 7.61 29.92 12.65
CA ASN A 139 7.07 31.04 13.38
C ASN A 139 6.67 32.14 12.41
N SER A 140 5.40 32.50 12.35
CA SER A 140 4.90 33.58 11.47
C SER A 140 5.49 34.95 11.81
N ALA A 141 5.98 35.15 13.05
CA ALA A 141 6.67 36.37 13.45
C ALA A 141 8.12 36.45 12.96
N ALA A 142 8.70 35.33 12.50
CA ALA A 142 10.05 35.25 11.96
C ALA A 142 9.99 34.93 10.45
N PRO A 143 9.97 35.95 9.56
CA PRO A 143 9.77 35.74 8.12
C PRO A 143 10.87 34.90 7.45
N ASN A 144 12.07 34.86 8.04
CA ASN A 144 13.20 34.02 7.62
C ASN A 144 13.46 32.86 8.60
N GLY A 145 12.49 32.52 9.45
CA GLY A 145 12.58 31.42 10.40
C GLY A 145 12.36 30.08 9.69
N ILE A 146 13.30 29.14 9.83
CA ILE A 146 13.26 27.81 9.21
C ILE A 146 13.25 26.70 10.25
N ALA A 147 12.65 25.56 9.91
CA ALA A 147 12.74 24.35 10.71
C ALA A 147 13.66 23.34 10.00
N VAL A 148 14.64 22.81 10.72
CA VAL A 148 15.67 21.94 10.14
C VAL A 148 15.53 20.52 10.66
N GLY A 149 15.68 19.53 9.78
CA GLY A 149 15.70 18.12 10.17
C GLY A 149 16.85 17.80 11.11
N SER A 150 16.64 16.94 12.09
CA SER A 150 17.66 16.58 13.09
C SER A 150 18.95 16.01 12.48
N ARG A 151 18.86 15.31 11.33
CA ARG A 151 20.02 14.82 10.59
C ARG A 151 20.87 15.95 10.00
N ASP A 152 20.23 16.91 9.34
CA ASP A 152 20.90 18.06 8.73
C ASP A 152 21.43 19.01 9.79
N ALA A 153 20.70 19.18 10.90
CA ALA A 153 21.17 19.93 12.04
C ALA A 153 22.44 19.33 12.64
N LYS A 154 22.51 18.01 12.81
CA LYS A 154 23.69 17.32 13.35
C LYS A 154 24.90 17.40 12.42
N SER A 155 24.69 17.26 11.11
CA SER A 155 25.79 17.35 10.13
C SER A 155 26.35 18.77 10.02
N LEU A 156 25.48 19.78 10.01
CA LEU A 156 25.87 21.19 9.93
C LEU A 156 26.26 21.81 11.28
N GLY A 157 26.07 21.10 12.39
CA GLY A 157 26.39 21.58 13.74
C GLY A 157 25.45 22.68 14.23
N LEU A 158 24.19 22.64 13.82
CA LEU A 158 23.18 23.65 14.10
C LEU A 158 22.49 23.41 15.45
N SER A 159 22.05 24.49 16.07
CA SER A 159 21.14 24.52 17.22
C SER A 159 20.00 25.49 16.95
N THR A 160 18.91 25.40 17.71
CA THR A 160 17.85 26.43 17.66
C THR A 160 18.44 27.81 17.98
N GLY A 161 18.16 28.78 17.12
CA GLY A 161 18.74 30.13 17.14
C GLY A 161 19.93 30.33 16.20
N SER A 162 20.55 29.27 15.69
CA SER A 162 21.65 29.37 14.72
C SER A 162 21.22 30.04 13.42
N THR A 163 22.14 30.79 12.82
CA THR A 163 21.98 31.33 11.46
C THR A 163 22.48 30.33 10.44
N LEU A 164 21.75 30.23 9.33
CA LEU A 164 22.06 29.36 8.21
C LEU A 164 21.90 30.16 6.92
N THR A 165 22.97 30.21 6.13
CA THR A 165 22.96 30.85 4.83
C THR A 165 22.45 29.84 3.81
N LEU A 166 21.29 30.11 3.21
CA LEU A 166 20.69 29.28 2.18
C LEU A 166 20.94 29.91 0.82
N THR A 167 21.57 29.16 -0.08
CA THR A 167 21.75 29.55 -1.47
C THR A 167 20.90 28.64 -2.35
N GLY A 168 19.83 29.19 -2.93
CA GLY A 168 18.92 28.46 -3.80
C GLY A 168 19.52 28.18 -5.17
N ALA A 169 19.32 26.95 -5.67
CA ALA A 169 19.60 26.60 -7.05
C ALA A 169 18.46 27.12 -7.93
N THR A 170 18.65 28.28 -8.52
CA THR A 170 17.70 28.93 -9.44
C THR A 170 17.81 28.33 -10.84
N LEU A 171 16.66 28.18 -11.51
CA LEU A 171 16.56 27.49 -12.81
C LEU A 171 17.08 28.35 -13.98
N ASP A 172 16.99 29.69 -13.87
CA ASP A 172 17.41 30.65 -14.92
C ASP A 172 18.13 31.92 -14.37
N ALA A 173 18.23 32.07 -13.03
CA ALA A 173 18.75 33.27 -12.39
C ALA A 173 20.11 33.03 -11.70
N ARG A 174 20.79 34.11 -11.30
CA ARG A 174 21.94 34.02 -10.38
C ARG A 174 21.46 33.42 -9.07
N ALA A 175 22.23 32.49 -8.52
CA ALA A 175 21.94 31.87 -7.24
C ALA A 175 21.68 32.97 -6.19
N ARG A 176 20.48 32.99 -5.61
CA ARG A 176 20.14 33.91 -4.52
C ARG A 176 20.54 33.29 -3.20
N THR A 177 21.15 34.12 -2.37
CA THR A 177 21.58 33.75 -1.03
C THR A 177 20.78 34.54 -0.02
N ILE A 178 20.17 33.86 0.93
CA ILE A 178 19.39 34.45 2.02
C ILE A 178 19.85 33.86 3.34
N GLU A 179 20.02 34.72 4.35
CA GLU A 179 20.25 34.27 5.72
C GLU A 179 18.92 33.93 6.39
N ALA A 180 18.84 32.70 6.88
CA ALA A 180 17.71 32.16 7.60
C ALA A 180 18.11 31.85 9.05
N GLN A 181 17.14 31.89 9.95
CA GLN A 181 17.35 31.54 11.36
C GLN A 181 16.65 30.22 11.68
N VAL A 182 17.37 29.29 12.32
CA VAL A 182 16.80 28.01 12.76
C VAL A 182 15.88 28.27 13.94
N VAL A 183 14.57 28.20 13.74
CA VAL A 183 13.57 28.39 14.80
C VAL A 183 13.16 27.08 15.46
N ASP A 184 13.30 25.96 14.75
CA ASP A 184 12.99 24.63 15.26
C ASP A 184 13.91 23.56 14.66
N ILE A 185 14.16 22.49 15.41
CA ILE A 185 14.85 21.30 14.93
C ILE A 185 13.94 20.12 15.19
N TYR A 186 13.60 19.39 14.13
CA TYR A 186 12.57 18.36 14.18
C TYR A 186 13.07 17.00 13.71
N SER A 187 12.47 15.95 14.26
CA SER A 187 12.60 14.60 13.73
C SER A 187 11.42 14.27 12.83
N GLY A 188 11.67 13.54 11.76
CA GLY A 188 10.62 12.95 10.95
C GLY A 188 9.74 11.99 11.78
N VAL A 189 8.58 11.66 11.24
CA VAL A 189 7.62 10.71 11.86
C VAL A 189 8.29 9.36 12.12
N THR A 190 9.13 8.92 11.20
CA THR A 190 9.95 7.72 11.32
C THR A 190 11.43 8.09 11.18
N ALA A 191 12.31 7.18 11.60
CA ALA A 191 13.75 7.35 11.37
C ALA A 191 14.11 7.35 9.88
N ARG A 192 13.27 6.76 9.02
CA ARG A 192 13.50 6.69 7.57
C ARG A 192 13.01 7.94 6.83
N ALA A 193 11.93 8.55 7.33
CA ALA A 193 11.27 9.70 6.72
C ALA A 193 12.25 10.78 6.29
N ARG A 194 12.08 11.30 5.08
CA ARG A 194 12.84 12.45 4.61
C ARG A 194 12.53 13.66 5.50
N GLN A 195 13.55 14.46 5.80
CA GLN A 195 13.43 15.61 6.70
C GLN A 195 13.88 16.88 5.95
N PRO A 196 13.09 17.40 4.99
CA PRO A 196 13.46 18.61 4.27
C PRO A 196 13.56 19.80 5.23
N ILE A 197 14.37 20.79 4.91
CA ILE A 197 14.30 22.07 5.60
C ILE A 197 12.92 22.67 5.30
N LEU A 198 12.15 23.02 6.33
CA LEU A 198 10.88 23.71 6.13
C LEU A 198 11.15 25.21 6.15
N LEU A 199 10.59 25.91 5.18
CA LEU A 199 10.71 27.36 5.06
C LEU A 199 9.34 27.98 4.81
N PRO A 200 9.15 29.26 5.18
CA PRO A 200 7.97 30.00 4.79
C PRO A 200 7.86 30.04 3.26
N PHE A 201 6.65 29.88 2.74
CA PHE A 201 6.38 29.90 1.30
C PHE A 201 6.98 31.15 0.59
N ALA A 202 6.85 32.33 1.21
CA ALA A 202 7.41 33.58 0.70
C ALA A 202 8.96 33.57 0.64
N LEU A 203 9.62 32.87 1.58
CA LEU A 203 11.08 32.70 1.56
C LEU A 203 11.50 31.79 0.40
N SER A 204 10.71 30.75 0.08
CA SER A 204 10.95 29.89 -1.08
C SER A 204 10.82 30.65 -2.40
N GLN A 205 9.79 31.48 -2.53
CA GLN A 205 9.60 32.38 -3.67
C GLN A 205 10.78 33.34 -3.84
N SER A 206 11.27 33.91 -2.72
CA SER A 206 12.43 34.79 -2.70
C SER A 206 13.74 34.09 -3.07
N LEU A 207 13.95 32.85 -2.60
CA LEU A 207 15.13 32.04 -2.95
C LEU A 207 15.16 31.64 -4.43
N LEU A 208 13.98 31.37 -5.01
CA LEU A 208 13.84 30.98 -6.41
C LEU A 208 13.64 32.15 -7.38
N ASP A 209 13.57 33.39 -6.85
CA ASP A 209 13.32 34.62 -7.61
C ASP A 209 12.04 34.53 -8.47
N THR A 210 10.95 34.05 -7.87
CA THR A 210 9.66 33.86 -8.57
C THR A 210 8.46 34.04 -7.67
N GLU A 211 7.37 34.59 -8.22
CA GLU A 211 6.06 34.65 -7.57
C GLU A 211 5.18 33.43 -7.91
N ARG A 212 5.70 32.50 -8.72
CA ARG A 212 4.95 31.32 -9.17
C ARG A 212 4.85 30.26 -8.08
N THR A 213 3.86 29.38 -8.22
CA THR A 213 3.65 28.23 -7.32
C THR A 213 3.99 26.94 -8.04
N GLU A 214 4.87 26.11 -7.48
CA GLU A 214 5.29 24.86 -8.12
C GLU A 214 4.17 23.82 -8.12
N ARG A 215 3.55 23.57 -6.96
CA ARG A 215 2.46 22.60 -6.83
C ARG A 215 1.48 23.00 -5.74
N ILE A 216 0.27 22.49 -5.85
CA ILE A 216 -0.79 22.69 -4.86
C ILE A 216 -1.17 21.33 -4.31
N VAL A 217 -0.89 21.12 -3.03
CA VAL A 217 -1.10 19.87 -2.31
C VAL A 217 -2.50 19.84 -1.72
N VAL A 218 -3.19 18.72 -1.86
CA VAL A 218 -4.58 18.52 -1.45
C VAL A 218 -4.64 17.37 -0.46
N TYR A 219 -5.19 17.64 0.71
CA TYR A 219 -5.53 16.65 1.72
C TYR A 219 -7.02 16.33 1.62
N LEU A 220 -7.35 15.05 1.53
CA LEU A 220 -8.72 14.56 1.47
C LEU A 220 -9.19 14.22 2.89
N SER A 221 -10.49 14.42 3.14
CA SER A 221 -11.13 14.01 4.40
C SER A 221 -11.25 12.50 4.51
N ASP A 222 -11.42 11.82 3.37
CA ASP A 222 -11.51 10.36 3.27
C ASP A 222 -10.59 9.85 2.14
N PRO A 223 -9.46 9.21 2.50
CA PRO A 223 -8.50 8.66 1.53
C PRO A 223 -9.06 7.49 0.72
N GLN A 224 -10.09 6.77 1.21
CA GLN A 224 -10.62 5.58 0.52
C GLN A 224 -11.23 5.93 -0.83
N HIS A 225 -11.75 7.15 -0.97
CA HIS A 225 -12.34 7.67 -2.21
C HIS A 225 -11.36 8.55 -3.01
N ALA A 226 -10.05 8.47 -2.75
CA ALA A 226 -9.05 9.35 -3.35
C ALA A 226 -9.09 9.36 -4.89
N GLU A 227 -9.29 8.21 -5.52
CA GLU A 227 -9.34 8.11 -6.98
C GLU A 227 -10.60 8.77 -7.57
N GLU A 228 -11.76 8.58 -6.94
CA GLU A 228 -13.01 9.24 -7.34
C GLU A 228 -12.87 10.76 -7.22
N ARG A 229 -12.31 11.23 -6.09
CA ARG A 229 -12.03 12.66 -5.85
C ARG A 229 -11.03 13.21 -6.85
N ARG A 230 -9.98 12.44 -7.19
CA ARG A 230 -8.99 12.81 -8.21
C ARG A 230 -9.66 13.01 -9.57
N LEU A 231 -10.54 12.11 -9.99
CA LEU A 231 -11.26 12.21 -11.26
C LEU A 231 -12.21 13.41 -11.28
N SER A 232 -12.97 13.64 -10.21
CA SER A 232 -13.85 14.81 -10.05
C SER A 232 -13.09 16.13 -10.12
N LEU A 233 -11.96 16.22 -9.40
CA LEU A 233 -11.11 17.41 -9.38
C LEU A 233 -10.45 17.65 -10.75
N ALA A 234 -10.00 16.58 -11.43
CA ALA A 234 -9.45 16.68 -12.78
C ALA A 234 -10.50 17.16 -13.79
N ALA A 235 -11.75 16.69 -13.69
CA ALA A 235 -12.84 17.16 -14.53
C ALA A 235 -13.14 18.64 -14.30
N SER A 236 -13.15 19.07 -13.03
CA SER A 236 -13.39 20.46 -12.64
C SER A 236 -12.29 21.40 -13.16
N LEU A 237 -11.02 21.01 -13.04
CA LEU A 237 -9.88 21.77 -13.57
C LEU A 237 -9.91 21.88 -15.10
N ARG A 238 -10.29 20.79 -15.80
CA ARG A 238 -10.47 20.80 -17.27
C ARG A 238 -11.60 21.72 -17.69
N ALA A 239 -12.73 21.70 -17.00
CA ALA A 239 -13.87 22.59 -17.28
C ALA A 239 -13.50 24.07 -17.09
N ALA A 240 -12.62 24.37 -16.13
CA ALA A 240 -12.08 25.71 -15.91
C ALA A 240 -10.97 26.12 -16.90
N GLY A 241 -10.59 25.25 -17.84
CA GLY A 241 -9.53 25.52 -18.83
C GLY A 241 -8.12 25.61 -18.22
N ILE A 242 -7.89 25.03 -17.04
CA ILE A 242 -6.59 25.09 -16.36
C ILE A 242 -5.73 23.90 -16.82
N PRO A 243 -4.54 24.13 -17.40
CA PRO A 243 -3.64 23.06 -17.82
C PRO A 243 -2.95 22.44 -16.61
N ALA A 244 -3.67 21.59 -15.87
CA ALA A 244 -3.20 20.92 -14.67
C ALA A 244 -3.30 19.40 -14.78
N GLN A 245 -2.34 18.73 -14.17
CA GLN A 245 -2.34 17.30 -13.93
C GLN A 245 -2.43 17.06 -12.43
N ILE A 246 -3.20 16.06 -12.02
CA ILE A 246 -3.27 15.63 -10.63
C ILE A 246 -2.46 14.35 -10.47
N LYS A 247 -1.47 14.40 -9.59
CA LYS A 247 -0.65 13.27 -9.20
C LYS A 247 -1.07 12.78 -7.82
N SER A 248 -1.10 11.47 -7.65
CA SER A 248 -1.31 10.84 -6.36
C SER A 248 -0.04 10.86 -5.51
N TRP A 249 -0.15 10.63 -4.21
CA TRP A 249 1.03 10.49 -3.34
C TRP A 249 1.92 9.32 -3.77
N GLN A 250 1.32 8.24 -4.30
CA GLN A 250 2.04 7.07 -4.80
C GLN A 250 2.95 7.41 -6.00
N GLU A 251 2.51 8.32 -6.87
CA GLU A 251 3.28 8.77 -8.03
C GLU A 251 4.37 9.79 -7.66
N GLN A 252 4.20 10.49 -6.54
CA GLN A 252 5.14 11.51 -6.06
C GLN A 252 6.24 10.93 -5.18
N SER A 253 5.93 9.92 -4.37
CA SER A 253 6.88 9.30 -3.45
C SER A 253 7.85 8.39 -4.21
N ALA A 254 9.11 8.82 -4.32
CA ALA A 254 10.18 8.02 -4.91
C ALA A 254 10.43 6.73 -4.12
N VAL A 255 10.30 6.79 -2.78
CA VAL A 255 10.43 5.63 -1.89
C VAL A 255 9.35 4.60 -2.24
N TYR A 256 8.08 5.03 -2.28
CA TYR A 256 6.98 4.15 -2.62
C TYR A 256 7.12 3.55 -4.02
N ALA A 257 7.49 4.36 -5.02
CA ALA A 257 7.70 3.87 -6.39
C ALA A 257 8.82 2.81 -6.48
N SER A 258 9.90 2.96 -5.71
CA SER A 258 11.01 2.01 -5.68
C SER A 258 10.69 0.71 -4.93
N GLU A 259 9.86 0.77 -3.90
CA GLU A 259 9.55 -0.38 -3.04
C GLU A 259 8.33 -1.17 -3.52
N ARG A 260 7.36 -0.49 -4.14
CA ARG A 260 6.11 -1.13 -4.58
C ARG A 260 6.34 -2.31 -5.50
N SER A 261 7.20 -2.17 -6.51
CA SER A 261 7.44 -3.24 -7.48
C SER A 261 8.06 -4.47 -6.83
N VAL A 262 8.98 -4.28 -5.88
CA VAL A 262 9.63 -5.37 -5.15
C VAL A 262 8.63 -6.07 -4.22
N THR A 263 7.82 -5.31 -3.48
CA THR A 263 6.81 -5.87 -2.57
C THR A 263 5.69 -6.61 -3.32
N ASP A 264 5.20 -6.06 -4.43
CA ASP A 264 4.15 -6.70 -5.23
C ASP A 264 4.68 -7.99 -5.89
N ILE A 265 5.91 -8.01 -6.43
CA ILE A 265 6.54 -9.23 -6.98
C ILE A 265 6.76 -10.29 -5.89
N ALA A 266 7.22 -9.88 -4.70
CA ALA A 266 7.41 -10.78 -3.57
C ALA A 266 6.08 -11.41 -3.12
N PHE A 267 5.02 -10.60 -3.05
CA PHE A 267 3.67 -11.07 -2.75
C PHE A 267 3.16 -12.08 -3.76
N ASP A 268 3.25 -11.76 -5.06
CA ASP A 268 2.80 -12.66 -6.12
C ASP A 268 3.58 -13.98 -6.13
N SER A 269 4.88 -13.93 -5.82
CA SER A 269 5.73 -15.13 -5.71
C SER A 269 5.30 -16.04 -4.55
N VAL A 270 5.08 -15.47 -3.36
CA VAL A 270 4.62 -16.22 -2.18
C VAL A 270 3.21 -16.78 -2.41
N ALA A 271 2.31 -15.96 -2.96
CA ALA A 271 0.95 -16.38 -3.31
C ALA A 271 0.97 -17.55 -4.31
N GLY A 272 1.79 -17.45 -5.36
CA GLY A 272 1.98 -18.51 -6.35
C GLY A 272 2.47 -19.82 -5.72
N MET A 273 3.43 -19.75 -4.81
CA MET A 273 3.92 -20.92 -4.07
C MET A 273 2.82 -21.55 -3.19
N VAL A 274 2.07 -20.73 -2.45
CA VAL A 274 0.95 -21.17 -1.61
C VAL A 274 -0.12 -21.87 -2.44
N PHE A 275 -0.50 -21.28 -3.58
CA PHE A 275 -1.50 -21.89 -4.47
C PHE A 275 -0.98 -23.20 -5.08
N ALA A 276 0.30 -23.28 -5.46
CA ALA A 276 0.90 -24.52 -5.94
C ALA A 276 0.89 -25.63 -4.87
N VAL A 277 1.21 -25.30 -3.62
CA VAL A 277 1.14 -26.24 -2.50
C VAL A 277 -0.29 -26.73 -2.28
N ILE A 278 -1.27 -25.82 -2.23
CA ILE A 278 -2.69 -26.18 -2.10
C ILE A 278 -3.14 -27.09 -3.24
N ALA A 279 -2.79 -26.76 -4.49
CA ALA A 279 -3.12 -27.57 -5.66
C ALA A 279 -2.54 -28.99 -5.54
N ALA A 280 -1.26 -29.11 -5.17
CA ALA A 280 -0.58 -30.39 -4.99
C ALA A 280 -1.21 -31.21 -3.86
N THR A 281 -1.52 -30.58 -2.72
CA THR A 281 -2.20 -31.22 -1.59
C THR A 281 -3.56 -31.77 -2.00
N VAL A 282 -4.41 -30.95 -2.63
CA VAL A 282 -5.74 -31.39 -3.08
C VAL A 282 -5.64 -32.51 -4.11
N ALA A 283 -4.76 -32.37 -5.11
CA ALA A 283 -4.59 -33.39 -6.16
C ALA A 283 -4.08 -34.72 -5.58
N ALA A 284 -3.13 -34.69 -4.65
CA ALA A 284 -2.60 -35.87 -3.98
C ALA A 284 -3.70 -36.55 -3.15
N THR A 285 -4.36 -35.81 -2.26
CA THR A 285 -5.43 -36.36 -1.40
C THR A 285 -6.57 -36.96 -2.23
N MET A 286 -7.02 -36.27 -3.28
CA MET A 286 -8.08 -36.80 -4.16
C MET A 286 -7.63 -38.04 -4.93
N SER A 287 -6.38 -38.08 -5.40
CA SER A 287 -5.83 -39.27 -6.08
C SER A 287 -5.80 -40.49 -5.16
N MET A 288 -5.38 -40.32 -3.90
CA MET A 288 -5.42 -41.41 -2.92
C MET A 288 -6.85 -41.82 -2.58
N ASN A 289 -7.76 -40.87 -2.33
CA ASN A 289 -9.17 -41.17 -2.03
C ASN A 289 -9.83 -41.97 -3.18
N ALA A 290 -9.50 -41.64 -4.43
CA ALA A 290 -9.99 -42.36 -5.60
C ALA A 290 -9.48 -43.82 -5.68
N LEU A 291 -8.23 -44.06 -5.26
CA LEU A 291 -7.64 -45.40 -5.23
C LEU A 291 -8.25 -46.26 -4.10
N GLU A 292 -8.39 -45.70 -2.91
CA GLU A 292 -8.92 -46.43 -1.75
C GLU A 292 -10.40 -46.78 -1.93
N ARG A 293 -11.20 -45.87 -2.50
CA ARG A 293 -12.63 -46.08 -2.75
C ARG A 293 -12.92 -46.72 -4.10
N ARG A 294 -11.93 -47.31 -4.76
CA ARG A 294 -12.09 -47.88 -6.11
C ARG A 294 -13.15 -48.99 -6.14
N ARG A 295 -13.20 -49.85 -5.13
CA ARG A 295 -14.23 -50.91 -5.01
C ARG A 295 -15.63 -50.32 -4.84
N GLU A 296 -15.80 -49.34 -3.95
CA GLU A 296 -17.08 -48.66 -3.69
C GLU A 296 -17.61 -47.96 -4.96
N VAL A 297 -16.73 -47.22 -5.66
CA VAL A 297 -17.05 -46.56 -6.93
C VAL A 297 -17.42 -47.60 -8.00
N GLY A 298 -16.73 -48.74 -8.02
CA GLY A 298 -17.06 -49.89 -8.87
C GLY A 298 -18.50 -50.39 -8.64
N THR A 299 -18.85 -50.64 -7.37
CA THR A 299 -20.21 -51.08 -7.00
C THR A 299 -21.27 -50.04 -7.37
N LEU A 300 -21.03 -48.75 -7.12
CA LEU A 300 -21.95 -47.67 -7.49
C LEU A 300 -22.20 -47.61 -9.01
N ARG A 301 -21.16 -47.85 -9.81
CA ARG A 301 -21.29 -47.90 -11.28
C ARG A 301 -22.06 -49.12 -11.76
N VAL A 302 -21.89 -50.28 -11.10
CA VAL A 302 -22.71 -51.49 -11.38
C VAL A 302 -24.18 -51.25 -11.02
N LEU A 303 -24.45 -50.51 -9.95
CA LEU A 303 -25.81 -50.09 -9.56
C LEU A 303 -26.41 -48.97 -10.45
N GLY A 304 -25.74 -48.62 -11.55
CA GLY A 304 -26.26 -47.68 -12.55
C GLY A 304 -25.80 -46.23 -12.41
N MET A 305 -24.85 -45.92 -11.52
CA MET A 305 -24.27 -44.57 -11.44
C MET A 305 -23.46 -44.25 -12.71
N ARG A 306 -23.85 -43.17 -13.39
CA ARG A 306 -23.13 -42.66 -14.57
C ARG A 306 -21.73 -42.14 -14.18
N SER A 307 -20.78 -42.20 -15.12
CA SER A 307 -19.42 -41.66 -14.92
C SER A 307 -19.41 -40.17 -14.57
N SER A 308 -20.37 -39.40 -15.07
CA SER A 308 -20.58 -38.00 -14.69
C SER A 308 -20.98 -37.83 -13.21
N GLY A 309 -21.74 -38.77 -12.65
CA GLY A 309 -22.10 -38.76 -11.23
C GLY A 309 -20.89 -39.01 -10.32
N VAL A 310 -20.01 -39.95 -10.72
CA VAL A 310 -18.74 -40.21 -10.03
C VAL A 310 -17.82 -39.00 -10.11
N PHE A 311 -17.71 -38.38 -11.29
CA PHE A 311 -16.91 -37.17 -11.47
C PHE A 311 -17.38 -36.03 -10.57
N VAL A 312 -18.68 -35.70 -10.58
CA VAL A 312 -19.26 -34.64 -9.72
C VAL A 312 -19.04 -34.94 -8.24
N MET A 313 -19.13 -36.22 -7.83
CA MET A 313 -18.89 -36.60 -6.43
C MET A 313 -17.47 -36.24 -5.97
N PHE A 314 -16.43 -36.56 -6.75
CA PHE A 314 -15.04 -36.24 -6.40
C PHE A 314 -14.75 -34.74 -6.47
N VAL A 315 -15.28 -34.03 -7.47
CA VAL A 315 -15.14 -32.56 -7.56
C VAL A 315 -15.77 -31.88 -6.35
N MET A 316 -16.94 -32.34 -5.91
CA MET A 316 -17.60 -31.81 -4.72
C MET A 316 -16.84 -32.13 -3.43
N GLU A 317 -16.17 -33.28 -3.35
CA GLU A 317 -15.31 -33.61 -2.21
C GLU A 317 -14.10 -32.67 -2.14
N GLY A 318 -13.47 -32.39 -3.28
CA GLY A 318 -12.42 -31.36 -3.42
C GLY A 318 -12.88 -29.98 -2.97
N LEU A 319 -14.07 -29.57 -3.43
CA LEU A 319 -14.66 -28.27 -3.08
C LEU A 319 -14.97 -28.15 -1.59
N TRP A 320 -15.53 -29.19 -0.97
CA TRP A 320 -15.82 -29.19 0.47
C TRP A 320 -14.54 -29.15 1.32
N MET A 321 -13.45 -29.81 0.89
CA MET A 321 -12.16 -29.70 1.57
C MET A 321 -11.63 -28.27 1.53
N ALA A 322 -11.71 -27.61 0.36
CA ALA A 322 -11.28 -26.23 0.20
C ALA A 322 -12.14 -25.26 1.03
N LEU A 323 -13.47 -25.43 1.03
CA LEU A 323 -14.38 -24.62 1.83
C LEU A 323 -14.10 -24.76 3.33
N ALA A 324 -13.86 -25.99 3.82
CA ALA A 324 -13.50 -26.21 5.21
C ALA A 324 -12.17 -25.54 5.57
N GLY A 325 -11.15 -25.67 4.72
CA GLY A 325 -9.85 -25.04 4.92
C GLY A 325 -9.93 -23.51 4.90
N VAL A 326 -10.70 -22.93 3.99
CA VAL A 326 -10.97 -21.49 3.91
C VAL A 326 -11.67 -21.00 5.18
N ALA A 327 -12.74 -21.66 5.60
CA ALA A 327 -13.50 -21.24 6.78
C ALA A 327 -12.63 -21.25 8.05
N LEU A 328 -11.80 -22.30 8.22
CA LEU A 328 -10.85 -22.38 9.33
C LEU A 328 -9.72 -21.34 9.20
N SER A 329 -9.27 -21.05 7.98
CA SER A 329 -8.24 -20.03 7.73
C SER A 329 -8.72 -18.66 8.16
N LEU A 330 -9.93 -18.26 7.77
CA LEU A 330 -10.49 -16.94 8.11
C LEU A 330 -10.56 -16.72 9.63
N VAL A 331 -10.96 -17.75 10.38
CA VAL A 331 -10.99 -17.69 11.85
C VAL A 331 -9.57 -17.70 12.42
N GLY A 332 -8.69 -18.53 11.87
CA GLY A 332 -7.29 -18.65 12.28
C GLY A 332 -6.49 -17.38 12.07
N SER A 333 -6.53 -16.82 10.85
CA SER A 333 -5.83 -15.59 10.47
C SER A 333 -6.35 -14.40 11.26
N GLY A 334 -7.67 -14.28 11.44
CA GLY A 334 -8.26 -13.25 12.29
C GLY A 334 -7.82 -13.35 13.76
N SER A 335 -7.79 -14.57 14.31
CA SER A 335 -7.35 -14.80 15.69
C SER A 335 -5.86 -14.49 15.87
N ILE A 336 -5.02 -14.91 14.94
CA ILE A 336 -3.57 -14.66 14.97
C ILE A 336 -3.27 -13.17 14.80
N ALA A 337 -3.92 -12.49 13.85
CA ALA A 337 -3.80 -11.05 13.64
C ALA A 337 -4.20 -10.28 14.92
N TRP A 338 -5.29 -10.68 15.59
CA TRP A 338 -5.69 -10.09 16.85
C TRP A 338 -4.64 -10.23 17.96
N VAL A 339 -4.03 -11.42 18.09
CA VAL A 339 -2.95 -11.65 19.06
C VAL A 339 -1.72 -10.81 18.73
N ILE A 340 -1.29 -10.77 17.47
CA ILE A 340 -0.14 -9.98 17.00
C ILE A 340 -0.34 -8.50 17.32
N ASN A 341 -1.49 -7.95 16.92
CA ASN A 341 -1.81 -6.53 17.12
C ASN A 341 -1.90 -6.18 18.62
N ARG A 342 -2.38 -7.09 19.47
CA ARG A 342 -2.46 -6.87 20.93
C ARG A 342 -1.11 -7.03 21.63
N ALA A 343 -0.24 -7.90 21.13
CA ALA A 343 1.09 -8.09 21.66
C ALA A 343 2.05 -6.93 21.33
N ALA A 344 1.64 -6.01 20.43
CA ALA A 344 2.44 -4.88 19.97
C ALA A 344 3.87 -5.30 19.57
N LEU A 345 3.97 -6.44 18.88
CA LEU A 345 5.27 -6.97 18.44
C LEU A 345 5.94 -5.94 17.55
N SER A 346 7.25 -5.76 17.73
CA SER A 346 8.06 -4.86 16.91
C SER A 346 9.30 -5.59 16.43
N TYR A 347 9.70 -5.36 15.18
CA TYR A 347 10.93 -5.93 14.62
C TYR A 347 11.95 -4.82 14.33
N ALA A 348 13.23 -5.15 14.45
CA ALA A 348 14.30 -4.25 14.10
C ALA A 348 14.42 -4.16 12.58
N VAL A 349 14.22 -2.97 12.01
CA VAL A 349 14.28 -2.76 10.55
C VAL A 349 15.73 -2.76 10.06
N SER A 350 16.63 -2.09 10.80
CA SER A 350 18.07 -2.05 10.52
C SER A 350 18.82 -1.37 11.69
N PRO A 351 20.11 -1.67 11.93
CA PRO A 351 20.91 -0.95 12.92
C PRO A 351 20.88 0.57 12.67
N GLY A 352 20.35 1.33 13.63
CA GLY A 352 20.25 2.80 13.57
C GLY A 352 18.91 3.37 13.09
N ILE A 353 17.98 2.54 12.61
CA ILE A 353 16.63 2.98 12.13
C ILE A 353 15.55 2.72 13.21
N GLY A 354 15.83 1.90 14.22
CA GLY A 354 14.87 1.59 15.29
C GLY A 354 13.94 0.43 14.94
N ASN A 355 12.96 0.18 15.82
CA ASN A 355 12.00 -0.90 15.67
C ASN A 355 10.73 -0.40 14.98
N ALA A 356 10.20 -1.17 14.03
CA ALA A 356 8.89 -0.92 13.43
C ALA A 356 7.83 -1.83 14.08
N PRO A 357 6.62 -1.32 14.36
CA PRO A 357 5.53 -2.14 14.85
C PRO A 357 5.06 -3.10 13.76
N MET A 358 4.90 -4.37 14.11
CA MET A 358 4.31 -5.40 13.25
C MET A 358 2.79 -5.35 13.44
N LEU A 359 2.15 -4.53 12.61
CA LEU A 359 0.69 -4.44 12.55
C LEU A 359 0.18 -5.26 11.36
N VAL A 360 -0.97 -5.89 11.53
CA VAL A 360 -1.66 -6.67 10.50
C VAL A 360 -3.06 -6.11 10.33
N GLU A 361 -3.33 -5.50 9.18
CA GLU A 361 -4.65 -5.00 8.81
C GLU A 361 -5.34 -6.02 7.90
N LEU A 362 -6.56 -6.42 8.24
CA LEU A 362 -7.32 -7.37 7.43
C LEU A 362 -7.98 -6.64 6.26
N ASP A 363 -7.33 -6.66 5.10
CA ASP A 363 -7.91 -6.20 3.84
C ASP A 363 -8.92 -7.24 3.31
N PHE A 364 -10.21 -6.99 3.56
CA PHE A 364 -11.30 -7.86 3.15
C PHE A 364 -11.38 -8.09 1.64
N TYR A 365 -10.98 -7.12 0.82
CA TYR A 365 -11.03 -7.24 -0.63
C TYR A 365 -9.99 -8.25 -1.12
N ARG A 366 -8.75 -8.13 -0.64
CA ARG A 366 -7.67 -9.08 -0.97
C ARG A 366 -7.94 -10.48 -0.43
N MET A 367 -8.47 -10.57 0.80
CA MET A 367 -8.85 -11.85 1.40
C MET A 367 -9.96 -12.52 0.57
N GLY A 368 -10.95 -11.76 0.09
CA GLY A 368 -11.98 -12.27 -0.82
C GLY A 368 -11.40 -12.81 -2.14
N MET A 369 -10.45 -12.10 -2.73
CA MET A 369 -9.75 -12.55 -3.95
C MET A 369 -8.91 -13.80 -3.71
N ALA A 370 -8.21 -13.89 -2.57
CA ALA A 370 -7.44 -15.08 -2.19
C ALA A 370 -8.35 -16.29 -2.01
N VAL A 371 -9.49 -16.14 -1.32
CA VAL A 371 -10.51 -17.18 -1.15
C VAL A 371 -11.03 -17.66 -2.50
N LEU A 372 -11.41 -16.75 -3.39
CA LEU A 372 -11.90 -17.11 -4.72
C LEU A 372 -10.84 -17.90 -5.51
N THR A 373 -9.58 -17.47 -5.43
CA THR A 373 -8.45 -18.12 -6.11
C THR A 373 -8.19 -19.52 -5.56
N VAL A 374 -8.21 -19.70 -4.23
CA VAL A 374 -8.05 -21.02 -3.60
C VAL A 374 -9.16 -21.97 -4.02
N LEU A 375 -10.42 -21.51 -4.04
CA LEU A 375 -11.55 -22.33 -4.49
C LEU A 375 -11.39 -22.73 -5.97
N ALA A 376 -10.96 -21.81 -6.83
CA ALA A 376 -10.68 -22.10 -8.23
C ALA A 376 -9.53 -23.11 -8.40
N VAL A 377 -8.42 -22.92 -7.67
CA VAL A 377 -7.25 -23.81 -7.69
C VAL A 377 -7.61 -25.21 -7.19
N ALA A 378 -8.35 -25.32 -6.08
CA ALA A 378 -8.79 -26.61 -5.55
C ALA A 378 -9.75 -27.32 -6.52
N LEU A 379 -10.65 -26.57 -7.15
CA LEU A 379 -11.53 -27.11 -8.19
C LEU A 379 -10.70 -27.68 -9.34
N LEU A 380 -9.78 -26.90 -9.91
CA LEU A 380 -8.91 -27.31 -11.03
C LEU A 380 -8.04 -28.52 -10.65
N ALA A 381 -7.45 -28.52 -9.47
CA ALA A 381 -6.63 -29.62 -8.96
C ALA A 381 -7.43 -30.92 -8.79
N SER A 382 -8.72 -30.83 -8.45
CA SER A 382 -9.60 -31.99 -8.30
C SER A 382 -10.07 -32.60 -9.62
N LEU A 383 -10.01 -31.85 -10.74
CA LEU A 383 -10.53 -32.32 -12.04
C LEU A 383 -9.77 -33.54 -12.57
N VAL A 384 -8.43 -33.53 -12.51
CA VAL A 384 -7.61 -34.61 -13.06
C VAL A 384 -7.83 -35.93 -12.31
N PRO A 385 -7.77 -35.98 -10.96
CA PRO A 385 -8.11 -37.19 -10.21
C PRO A 385 -9.56 -37.64 -10.43
N ALA A 386 -10.52 -36.71 -10.43
CA ALA A 386 -11.94 -37.01 -10.62
C ALA A 386 -12.20 -37.65 -12.00
N PHE A 387 -11.54 -37.13 -13.04
CA PHE A 387 -11.66 -37.68 -14.40
C PHE A 387 -11.06 -39.08 -14.51
N LYS A 388 -9.88 -39.29 -13.92
CA LYS A 388 -9.24 -40.62 -13.85
C LYS A 388 -10.12 -41.62 -13.09
N ALA A 389 -10.71 -41.22 -11.97
CA ALA A 389 -11.62 -42.05 -11.18
C ALA A 389 -12.90 -42.41 -11.96
N ALA A 390 -13.50 -41.43 -12.64
CA ALA A 390 -14.72 -41.63 -13.41
C ALA A 390 -14.55 -42.58 -14.61
N ARG A 391 -13.34 -42.63 -15.21
CA ARG A 391 -13.01 -43.48 -16.36
C ARG A 391 -12.37 -44.83 -16.00
N ALA A 392 -12.07 -45.10 -14.74
CA ALA A 392 -11.46 -46.36 -14.34
C ALA A 392 -12.33 -47.57 -14.79
N ALA A 393 -11.70 -48.60 -15.39
CA ALA A 393 -12.41 -49.77 -15.90
C ALA A 393 -13.07 -50.58 -14.78
N ILE A 394 -14.27 -51.11 -15.04
CA ILE A 394 -15.11 -51.84 -14.07
C ILE A 394 -14.53 -53.23 -13.75
N ALA A 395 -13.97 -53.92 -14.75
CA ALA A 395 -13.46 -55.29 -14.63
C ALA A 395 -12.32 -55.46 -13.59
N PRO A 396 -11.25 -54.63 -13.57
CA PRO A 396 -10.20 -54.75 -12.54
C PRO A 396 -10.62 -54.23 -11.16
N ALA A 397 -11.76 -53.53 -11.01
CA ALA A 397 -12.23 -53.01 -9.73
C ALA A 397 -12.98 -54.04 -8.87
N LEU A 398 -13.48 -55.13 -9.49
CA LEU A 398 -14.14 -56.26 -8.82
C LEU A 398 -13.22 -57.46 -8.61
N ALA A 399 -12.07 -57.49 -9.29
CA ALA A 399 -11.08 -58.58 -9.21
C ALA A 399 -9.93 -58.31 -8.20
N ALA A 400 -9.82 -57.08 -7.71
CA ALA A 400 -8.88 -56.68 -6.66
C ALA A 400 -9.59 -56.70 -5.33
#